data_AF-A0ABD6PVD0-F1
#
_entry.id   AF-A0ABD6PVD0-F1
#
_cell.length_a   1.000
_cell.length_b   1.000
_cell.length_c   1.000
_cell.angle_alpha   90.00
_cell.angle_beta   90.00
_cell.angle_gamma   90.00
#
_symmetry.space_group_name_H-M   'P 1'
#
loop_
_entity.id
_entity.type
_entity.pdbx_description
1 polymer ?
#
loop_
_entity_poly.entity_id
_entity_poly.type
_entity_poly.pdbx_seq_one_letter_code
_entity_poly.pdbx_strand_id
1 'polypeptide(L)'
;MRAGVELCHDILFSVECIAQHLGTLVIRGFACLRQKEQDAACYRLLIIGEAAKRLISRHPEGIEHVSTGEYDLLANLTGAARMRDRMIHRFWDTDHDKVLVTIRDDLPKLKDFIRRLGATLARP
;
A
#
# COMPACT_ATOMS: atom_id res chain seq x y z
N MET A 1 -13.06 13.36 -10.09
CA MET A 1 -12.47 13.09 -8.76
C MET A 1 -12.66 11.61 -8.49
N ARG A 2 -11.63 10.85 -8.06
CA ARG A 2 -11.77 9.40 -7.86
C ARG A 2 -12.62 9.04 -6.64
N ALA A 3 -13.49 8.04 -6.79
CA ALA A 3 -14.34 7.51 -5.72
C ALA A 3 -13.55 6.57 -4.78
N GLY A 4 -14.05 6.35 -3.56
CA GLY A 4 -13.39 5.49 -2.56
C GLY A 4 -13.16 4.05 -3.03
N VAL A 5 -14.10 3.48 -3.78
CA VAL A 5 -13.98 2.14 -4.39
C VAL A 5 -12.83 2.11 -5.42
N GLU A 6 -12.68 3.16 -6.23
CA GLU A 6 -11.58 3.25 -7.20
C GLU A 6 -10.22 3.35 -6.51
N LEU A 7 -10.14 4.08 -5.39
CA LEU A 7 -8.91 4.16 -4.59
C LEU A 7 -8.56 2.80 -3.95
N CYS A 8 -9.56 2.04 -3.50
CA CYS A 8 -9.34 0.67 -3.03
C CYS A 8 -8.82 -0.22 -4.16
N HIS A 9 -9.40 -0.10 -5.36
CA HIS A 9 -8.93 -0.82 -6.54
C HIS A 9 -7.48 -0.46 -6.91
N ASP A 10 -7.10 0.81 -6.85
CA ASP A 10 -5.72 1.26 -7.11
C ASP A 10 -4.71 0.61 -6.16
N ILE A 11 -5.05 0.51 -4.87
CA ILE A 11 -4.21 -0.15 -3.87
C ILE A 11 -4.09 -1.64 -4.19
N LEU A 12 -5.22 -2.33 -4.40
CA LEU A 12 -5.22 -3.77 -4.69
C LEU A 12 -4.44 -4.10 -5.95
N PHE A 13 -4.68 -3.37 -7.03
CA PHE A 13 -3.96 -3.54 -8.29
C PHE A 13 -2.45 -3.33 -8.11
N SER A 14 -2.06 -2.31 -7.34
CA SER A 14 -0.65 -2.03 -7.07
C SER A 14 0.02 -3.14 -6.24
N VAL A 15 -0.68 -3.72 -5.25
CA VAL A 15 -0.18 -4.86 -4.49
C VAL A 15 0.03 -6.08 -5.40
N GLU A 16 -0.91 -6.38 -6.31
CA GLU A 16 -0.75 -7.49 -7.25
C GLU A 16 0.41 -7.26 -8.23
N CYS A 17 0.58 -6.04 -8.75
CA CYS A 17 1.72 -5.72 -9.60
C CYS A 17 3.05 -5.92 -8.87
N ILE A 18 3.15 -5.49 -7.60
CA ILE A 18 4.35 -5.71 -6.80
C ILE A 18 4.62 -7.22 -6.66
N ALA A 19 3.60 -8.01 -6.31
CA ALA A 19 3.73 -9.45 -6.18
C ALA A 19 4.19 -10.12 -7.49
N GLN A 20 3.64 -9.69 -8.64
CA GLN A 20 4.04 -10.20 -9.96
C GLN A 20 5.48 -9.81 -10.34
N HIS A 21 5.90 -8.58 -10.05
CA HIS A 21 7.25 -8.11 -10.37
C HIS A 21 8.32 -8.76 -9.48
N LEU A 22 7.97 -9.07 -8.24
CA LEU A 22 8.90 -9.67 -7.30
C LEU A 22 8.89 -11.20 -7.33
N GLY A 23 7.83 -11.85 -7.83
CA GLY A 23 7.79 -13.31 -7.97
C GLY A 23 8.25 -14.05 -6.70
N THR A 24 9.18 -14.99 -6.83
CA THR A 24 9.84 -15.69 -5.72
C THR A 24 11.08 -14.95 -5.17
N LEU A 25 11.42 -13.77 -5.71
CA LEU A 25 12.66 -13.04 -5.40
C LEU A 25 12.62 -12.33 -4.04
N VAL A 26 11.47 -12.28 -3.36
CA VAL A 26 11.31 -11.71 -2.01
C VAL A 26 12.29 -12.34 -1.00
N ILE A 27 12.79 -13.55 -1.28
CA ILE A 27 13.72 -14.29 -0.40
C ILE A 27 15.17 -13.76 -0.51
N ARG A 28 15.56 -13.11 -1.61
CA ARG A 28 16.97 -12.77 -1.89
C ARG A 28 17.39 -11.35 -1.46
N GLY A 29 16.47 -10.52 -0.99
CA GLY A 29 16.77 -9.13 -0.62
C GLY A 29 16.53 -8.15 -1.77
N PHE A 30 16.17 -6.89 -1.46
CA PHE A 30 15.75 -5.90 -2.44
C PHE A 30 16.90 -5.49 -3.38
N ALA A 31 18.11 -5.40 -2.83
CA ALA A 31 19.32 -5.06 -3.58
C ALA A 31 19.70 -6.09 -4.65
N CYS A 32 19.18 -7.33 -4.56
CA CYS A 32 19.39 -8.36 -5.56
C CYS A 32 18.44 -8.27 -6.75
N LEU A 33 17.43 -7.39 -6.70
CA LEU A 33 16.53 -7.09 -7.81
C LEU A 33 17.22 -6.21 -8.83
N ARG A 34 16.87 -6.36 -10.10
CA ARG A 34 17.29 -5.44 -11.17
C ARG A 34 16.70 -4.06 -10.89
N GLN A 35 17.41 -3.00 -11.25
CA GLN A 35 16.94 -1.61 -11.03
C GLN A 35 15.48 -1.39 -11.47
N LYS A 36 15.11 -1.88 -12.66
CA LYS A 36 13.73 -1.78 -13.18
C LYS A 36 12.66 -2.42 -12.29
N GLU A 37 12.99 -3.49 -11.56
CA GLU A 37 12.08 -4.17 -10.64
C GLU A 37 11.93 -3.37 -9.35
N GLN A 38 13.04 -2.80 -8.86
CA GLN A 38 13.03 -1.87 -7.73
C GLN A 38 12.18 -0.64 -8.06
N ASP A 39 12.42 -0.01 -9.20
CA ASP A 39 11.67 1.18 -9.65
C ASP A 39 10.18 0.88 -9.80
N ALA A 40 9.84 -0.26 -10.40
CA ALA A 40 8.45 -0.69 -10.54
C ALA A 40 7.78 -0.90 -9.18
N ALA A 41 8.44 -1.60 -8.24
CA ALA A 41 7.92 -1.81 -6.90
C ALA A 41 7.75 -0.49 -6.13
N CYS A 42 8.77 0.39 -6.19
CA CYS A 42 8.75 1.70 -5.57
C CYS A 42 7.60 2.56 -6.12
N TYR A 43 7.42 2.61 -7.44
CA TYR A 43 6.33 3.34 -8.05
C TYR A 43 4.95 2.84 -7.58
N ARG A 44 4.75 1.52 -7.47
CA ARG A 44 3.51 0.94 -6.94
C ARG A 44 3.29 1.29 -5.47
N LEU A 45 4.34 1.33 -4.65
CA LEU A 45 4.23 1.81 -3.27
C LEU A 45 3.83 3.29 -3.19
N LEU A 46 4.31 4.14 -4.09
CA LEU A 46 3.88 5.54 -4.17
C LEU A 46 2.38 5.65 -4.49
N ILE A 47 1.87 4.83 -5.42
CA ILE A 47 0.43 4.77 -5.72
C ILE A 47 -0.36 4.34 -4.47
N ILE A 48 0.09 3.28 -3.79
CA ILE A 48 -0.57 2.77 -2.58
C ILE A 48 -0.66 3.88 -1.51
N GLY A 49 0.45 4.57 -1.22
CA GLY A 49 0.45 5.62 -0.21
C GLY A 49 -0.36 6.86 -0.60
N GLU A 50 -0.38 7.25 -1.88
CA GLU A 50 -1.23 8.34 -2.37
C GLU A 50 -2.71 7.99 -2.25
N ALA A 51 -3.10 6.77 -2.66
CA ALA A 51 -4.47 6.29 -2.53
C ALA A 51 -4.89 6.18 -1.06
N ALA A 52 -4.01 5.70 -0.18
CA ALA A 52 -4.25 5.62 1.26
C ALA A 52 -4.51 7.00 1.87
N LYS A 53 -3.68 7.99 1.55
CA LYS A 53 -3.84 9.39 1.99
C LYS A 53 -5.19 9.98 1.56
N ARG A 54 -5.63 9.66 0.34
CA ARG A 54 -6.95 10.07 -0.18
C ARG A 54 -8.11 9.33 0.48
N LEU A 55 -7.96 8.04 0.81
CA LEU A 55 -8.98 7.29 1.54
C LEU A 55 -9.19 7.87 2.94
N ILE A 56 -8.11 8.10 3.69
CA ILE A 56 -8.17 8.70 5.03
C ILE A 56 -8.90 10.05 4.99
N SER A 57 -8.53 10.92 4.05
CA SER A 57 -9.10 12.27 3.98
C SER A 57 -10.56 12.33 3.53
N ARG A 58 -11.05 11.32 2.80
CA ARG A 58 -12.36 11.38 2.12
C ARG A 58 -13.38 10.39 2.64
N HIS A 59 -12.93 9.29 3.25
CA HIS A 59 -13.78 8.19 3.69
C HIS A 59 -13.43 7.74 5.12
N PRO A 60 -13.29 8.67 6.10
CA PRO A 60 -12.94 8.30 7.47
C PRO A 60 -13.97 7.36 8.11
N GLU A 61 -15.27 7.59 7.89
CA GLU A 61 -16.35 6.77 8.43
C GLU A 61 -16.30 5.31 7.95
N GLY A 62 -15.99 5.10 6.65
CA GLY A 62 -15.84 3.76 6.09
C GLY A 62 -14.62 3.03 6.66
N ILE A 63 -13.56 3.76 6.99
CA ILE A 63 -12.35 3.20 7.62
C ILE A 63 -12.66 2.81 9.07
N GLU A 64 -13.33 3.67 9.83
CA GLU A 64 -13.74 3.38 11.20
C GLU A 64 -14.63 2.14 11.29
N HIS A 65 -15.60 2.00 10.37
CA HIS A 65 -16.49 0.84 10.34
C HIS A 65 -15.75 -0.49 10.12
N VAL A 66 -14.67 -0.49 9.34
CA VAL A 66 -13.89 -1.69 9.01
C VAL A 66 -12.79 -1.96 10.06
N SER A 67 -12.37 -0.94 10.78
CA SER A 67 -11.38 -1.04 11.86
C SER A 67 -12.01 -1.78 13.04
N THR A 68 -11.72 -3.08 13.16
CA THR A 68 -12.32 -3.96 14.18
C THR A 68 -11.22 -4.68 14.97
N GLY A 69 -11.34 -4.66 16.30
CA GLY A 69 -10.45 -5.39 17.20
C GLY A 69 -9.00 -4.90 17.19
N GLU A 70 -8.03 -5.83 17.12
CA GLU A 70 -6.59 -5.56 17.23
C GLU A 70 -5.95 -4.95 15.97
N TYR A 71 -6.68 -4.90 14.85
CA TYR A 71 -6.12 -4.44 13.59
C TYR A 71 -6.65 -3.07 13.18
N ASP A 72 -5.78 -2.07 13.34
CA ASP A 72 -6.08 -0.68 13.05
C ASP A 72 -5.82 -0.37 11.56
N LEU A 73 -6.88 -0.39 10.75
CA LEU A 73 -6.79 -0.04 9.32
C LEU A 73 -6.33 1.41 9.12
N LEU A 74 -6.76 2.33 9.98
CA LEU A 74 -6.34 3.72 9.93
C LEU A 74 -4.83 3.84 10.15
N ALA A 75 -4.27 3.11 11.12
CA ALA A 75 -2.82 3.08 11.34
C ALA A 75 -2.06 2.52 10.13
N ASN A 76 -2.56 1.46 9.50
CA ASN A 76 -1.93 0.88 8.31
C ASN A 76 -1.96 1.82 7.10
N LEU A 77 -3.10 2.46 6.83
CA LEU A 77 -3.23 3.48 5.79
C LEU A 77 -2.34 4.69 6.07
N THR A 78 -2.24 5.09 7.34
CA THR A 78 -1.36 6.18 7.78
C THR A 78 0.11 5.82 7.57
N GLY A 79 0.49 4.58 7.87
CA GLY A 79 1.82 4.03 7.58
C GLY A 79 2.17 4.11 6.10
N ALA A 80 1.27 3.65 5.22
CA ALA A 80 1.45 3.73 3.77
C ALA A 80 1.58 5.18 3.26
N ALA A 81 0.73 6.09 3.75
CA ALA A 81 0.79 7.51 3.39
C ALA A 81 2.14 8.15 3.80
N ARG A 82 2.61 7.85 5.02
CA ARG A 82 3.92 8.31 5.53
C ARG A 82 5.08 7.73 4.75
N MET A 83 5.01 6.45 4.36
CA MET A 83 6.03 5.81 3.53
C MET A 83 6.15 6.51 2.18
N ARG A 84 5.03 6.79 1.50
CA ARG A 84 5.02 7.58 0.25
C ARG A 84 5.65 8.95 0.44
N ASP A 85 5.28 9.67 1.50
CA ASP A 85 5.84 11.00 1.75
C ASP A 85 7.36 10.91 1.99
N ARG A 86 7.83 9.89 2.71
CA ARG A 86 9.28 9.65 2.90
C ARG A 86 9.99 9.33 1.59
N MET A 87 9.45 8.43 0.77
CA MET A 87 10.07 8.02 -0.49
C MET A 87 10.20 9.18 -1.48
N ILE A 88 9.21 10.09 -1.53
CA ILE A 88 9.25 11.24 -2.44
C ILE A 88 10.17 12.35 -1.91
N HIS A 89 10.15 12.62 -0.60
CA HIS A 89 10.93 13.72 -0.03
C HIS A 89 12.37 13.33 0.34
N ARG A 90 12.65 12.03 0.48
CA ARG A 90 13.96 11.48 0.87
C ARG A 90 14.36 10.30 -0.03
N PHE A 91 14.18 10.46 -1.33
CA PHE A 91 14.42 9.41 -2.32
C PHE A 91 15.85 8.85 -2.25
N TRP A 92 16.87 9.69 -2.03
CA TRP A 92 18.26 9.26 -1.83
C TRP A 92 18.50 8.48 -0.53
N ASP A 93 17.67 8.69 0.49
CA ASP A 93 17.81 8.07 1.82
C ASP A 93 16.80 6.93 2.04
N THR A 94 16.15 6.46 0.98
CA THR A 94 15.15 5.40 1.11
C THR A 94 15.82 4.07 1.43
N ASP A 95 15.51 3.54 2.61
CA ASP A 95 16.01 2.27 3.10
C ASP A 95 15.30 1.11 2.38
N HIS A 96 15.99 0.51 1.41
CA HIS A 96 15.48 -0.57 0.57
C HIS A 96 15.17 -1.87 1.35
N ASP A 97 15.83 -2.11 2.49
CA ASP A 97 15.52 -3.27 3.32
C ASP A 97 14.18 -3.05 4.04
N LYS A 98 13.93 -1.83 4.53
CA LYS A 98 12.60 -1.47 5.07
C LYS A 98 11.52 -1.56 4.00
N VAL A 99 11.81 -1.13 2.76
CA VAL A 99 10.88 -1.27 1.64
C VAL A 99 10.50 -2.74 1.42
N LEU A 100 11.49 -3.64 1.41
CA LEU A 100 11.23 -5.07 1.23
C LEU A 100 10.44 -5.66 2.41
N VAL A 101 10.77 -5.30 3.65
CA VAL A 101 10.01 -5.73 4.84
C VAL A 101 8.56 -5.31 4.69
N THR A 102 8.28 -4.06 4.32
CA THR A 102 6.90 -3.61 4.10
C THR A 102 6.20 -4.40 3.00
N ILE A 103 6.89 -4.66 1.90
CA ILE A 103 6.31 -5.46 0.81
C ILE A 103 5.98 -6.89 1.27
N ARG A 104 6.86 -7.52 2.04
CA ARG A 104 6.71 -8.91 2.49
C ARG A 104 5.68 -9.05 3.60
N ASP A 105 5.74 -8.17 4.60
CA ASP A 105 5.08 -8.37 5.90
C ASP A 105 3.81 -7.53 6.06
N ASP A 106 3.74 -6.37 5.41
CA ASP A 106 2.65 -5.39 5.60
C ASP A 106 1.64 -5.39 4.44
N LEU A 107 2.12 -5.41 3.18
CA LEU A 107 1.23 -5.36 2.01
C LEU A 107 0.21 -6.50 1.95
N PRO A 108 0.54 -7.77 2.26
CA PRO A 108 -0.45 -8.85 2.24
C PRO A 108 -1.59 -8.59 3.22
N LYS A 109 -1.27 -8.07 4.41
CA LYS A 109 -2.29 -7.73 5.42
C LYS A 109 -3.14 -6.57 4.91
N LEU A 110 -2.52 -5.48 4.45
CA LEU A 110 -3.22 -4.32 3.90
C LEU A 110 -4.22 -4.73 2.81
N LYS A 111 -3.82 -5.61 1.88
CA LYS A 111 -4.66 -6.13 0.80
C LYS A 111 -6.00 -6.67 1.30
N ASP A 112 -6.00 -7.48 2.35
CA ASP A 112 -7.22 -8.10 2.88
C ASP A 112 -8.15 -7.10 3.57
N PHE A 113 -7.62 -6.02 4.15
CA PHE A 113 -8.44 -4.95 4.70
C PHE A 113 -9.01 -4.05 3.61
N ILE A 114 -8.23 -3.73 2.59
CA ILE A 114 -8.71 -2.91 1.47
C ILE A 114 -9.83 -3.61 0.72
N ARG A 115 -9.82 -4.94 0.59
CA ARG A 115 -10.95 -5.71 0.04
C ARG A 115 -12.23 -5.49 0.85
N ARG A 116 -12.15 -5.54 2.18
CA ARG A 116 -13.28 -5.31 3.08
C ARG A 116 -13.78 -3.87 3.02
N LEU A 117 -12.87 -2.89 2.97
CA LEU A 117 -13.21 -1.49 2.80
C LEU A 117 -13.90 -1.24 1.46
N GLY A 118 -13.35 -1.75 0.37
CA GLY A 118 -13.96 -1.63 -0.96
C GLY A 118 -15.38 -2.21 -1.00
N ALA A 119 -15.60 -3.37 -0.38
CA ALA A 119 -16.93 -3.97 -0.27
C ALA A 119 -17.89 -3.12 0.59
N THR A 120 -17.39 -2.45 1.62
CA THR A 120 -18.19 -1.54 2.47
C THR A 120 -18.57 -0.28 1.72
N LEU A 121 -17.61 0.34 1.01
CA LEU A 121 -17.82 1.57 0.24
C LEU A 121 -18.65 1.37 -1.03
N ALA A 122 -18.78 0.14 -1.51
CA ALA A 122 -19.62 -0.22 -2.66
C ALA A 122 -21.10 -0.44 -2.29
N ARG A 123 -21.44 -0.47 -0.99
CA ARG A 123 -22.83 -0.54 -0.55
C ARG A 123 -23.51 0.83 -0.76
N PRO A 124 -24.73 0.86 -1.31
CA PRO A 124 -25.47 2.10 -1.55
C PRO A 124 -25.90 2.80 -0.26
#